data_AF-A0A6L7ZVI8-F1
#
_entry.id   AF-A0A6L7ZVI8-F1
#
_cell.length_a   1.000
_cell.length_b   1.000
_cell.length_c   1.000
_cell.angle_alpha   90.00
_cell.angle_beta   90.00
_cell.angle_gamma   90.00
#
_symmetry.space_group_name_H-M   'P 1'
#
loop_
_entity.id
_entity.type
_entity.pdbx_description
1 polymer ?
#
loop_
_entity_poly.entity_id
_entity_poly.type
_entity_poly.pdbx_seq_one_letter_code
_entity_poly.pdbx_strand_id
1 'polypeptide(L)'
;MAQASLASDKLIAANPALIRKFVGAVLKGMKDVMDNPAGAAKDFAKAAPMWKGKEGYVTAVFKYFAELVYPGQKVLGEINEQRLAKLQDFYVAQGIVRKKVPLKDLFTNQFIGK
;
A
#
# COMPACT_ATOMS: atom_id res chain seq x y z
N MET A 1 -4.04 -9.38 2.70
CA MET A 1 -4.52 -8.22 3.49
C MET A 1 -4.35 -6.97 2.64
N ALA A 2 -5.32 -6.05 2.66
CA ALA A 2 -5.18 -4.77 1.97
C ALA A 2 -4.30 -3.83 2.81
N GLN A 3 -3.21 -3.34 2.24
CA GLN A 3 -2.41 -2.26 2.80
C GLN A 3 -2.72 -1.01 2.00
N ALA A 4 -3.03 0.09 2.67
CA ALA A 4 -3.38 1.36 2.04
C ALA A 4 -2.71 2.52 2.75
N SER A 5 -2.27 3.51 1.98
CA SER A 5 -1.92 4.83 2.49
C SER A 5 -3.16 5.72 2.43
N LEU A 6 -3.47 6.39 3.54
CA LEU A 6 -4.62 7.28 3.67
C LEU A 6 -4.11 8.72 3.81
N ALA A 7 -4.82 9.65 3.19
CA ALA A 7 -4.62 11.09 3.35
C ALA A 7 -5.99 11.78 3.38
N SER A 8 -6.07 12.95 4.00
CA SER A 8 -7.32 13.72 4.00
C SER A 8 -7.58 14.35 2.64
N ASP A 9 -8.85 14.46 2.26
CA ASP A 9 -9.26 15.14 1.01
C ASP A 9 -8.72 16.58 0.95
N LYS A 10 -8.71 17.26 2.10
CA LYS A 10 -8.13 18.60 2.24
C LYS A 10 -6.66 18.63 1.83
N LEU A 11 -5.85 17.66 2.27
CA LEU A 11 -4.43 17.62 1.92
C LEU A 11 -4.21 17.23 0.45
N ILE A 12 -5.00 16.29 -0.06
CA ILE A 12 -4.97 15.87 -1.47
C ILE A 12 -5.25 17.06 -2.39
N ALA A 13 -6.27 17.87 -2.07
CA ALA A 13 -6.62 19.06 -2.83
C ALA A 13 -5.60 20.20 -2.67
N ALA A 14 -5.15 20.46 -1.44
CA ALA A 14 -4.27 21.59 -1.16
C ALA A 14 -2.81 21.37 -1.62
N ASN A 15 -2.32 20.12 -1.63
CA ASN A 15 -0.94 19.84 -2.00
C ASN A 15 -0.78 18.49 -2.74
N PRO A 16 -1.31 18.37 -3.98
CA PRO A 16 -1.21 17.14 -4.77
C PRO A 16 0.23 16.77 -5.13
N ALA A 17 1.15 17.74 -5.19
CA ALA A 17 2.56 17.50 -5.45
C ALA A 17 3.25 16.77 -4.29
N LEU A 18 2.93 17.14 -3.04
CA LEU A 18 3.40 16.42 -1.85
C LEU A 18 2.89 14.98 -1.84
N ILE A 19 1.59 14.78 -2.10
CA ILE A 19 1.00 13.43 -2.15
C ILE A 19 1.69 12.59 -3.22
N ARG A 20 1.92 13.13 -4.41
CA ARG A 20 2.62 12.42 -5.49
C ARG A 20 4.04 11.99 -5.07
N LYS A 21 4.81 12.89 -4.45
CA LYS A 21 6.17 12.58 -3.99
C LYS A 21 6.15 11.51 -2.89
N PHE A 22 5.21 11.61 -1.96
CA PHE A 22 5.06 10.63 -0.88
C PHE A 22 4.70 9.25 -1.44
N VAL A 23 3.68 9.16 -2.30
CA VAL A 23 3.27 7.90 -2.95
C VAL A 23 4.43 7.31 -3.74
N GLY A 24 5.16 8.12 -4.52
CA GLY A 24 6.35 7.65 -5.24
C GLY A 24 7.43 7.07 -4.33
N ALA A 25 7.69 7.70 -3.18
CA ALA A 25 8.66 7.18 -2.21
C ALA A 25 8.20 5.85 -1.57
N VAL A 26 6.92 5.73 -1.24
CA VAL A 26 6.35 4.48 -0.70
C VAL A 26 6.45 3.35 -1.72
N LEU A 27 6.10 3.60 -2.98
CA LEU A 27 6.19 2.59 -4.04
C LEU A 27 7.63 2.19 -4.34
N LYS A 28 8.58 3.13 -4.25
CA LYS A 28 10.01 2.82 -4.34
C LYS A 28 10.44 1.89 -3.20
N GLY A 29 10.07 2.18 -1.96
CA GLY A 29 10.38 1.31 -0.82
C GLY A 29 9.74 -0.09 -0.95
N MET A 30 8.51 -0.16 -1.45
CA MET A 30 7.86 -1.44 -1.77
C MET A 30 8.65 -2.22 -2.83
N LYS A 31 9.13 -1.55 -3.88
CA LYS A 31 9.96 -2.17 -4.91
C LYS A 31 11.33 -2.62 -4.37
N ASP A 32 11.95 -1.85 -3.47
CA ASP A 32 13.19 -2.25 -2.80
C ASP A 32 12.98 -3.53 -1.96
N VAL A 33 11.83 -3.66 -1.30
CA VAL A 33 11.45 -4.89 -0.59
C VAL A 33 11.27 -6.07 -1.55
N MET A 34 10.65 -5.84 -2.72
CA MET A 34 10.46 -6.89 -3.72
C MET A 34 11.78 -7.36 -4.34
N ASP A 35 12.65 -6.41 -4.70
CA ASP A 35 13.88 -6.69 -5.44
C ASP A 35 15.02 -7.15 -4.52
N ASN A 36 15.09 -6.62 -3.28
CA ASN A 36 16.13 -6.95 -2.30
C ASN A 36 15.60 -6.96 -0.85
N PRO A 37 14.84 -8.00 -0.46
CA PRO A 37 14.28 -8.12 0.89
C PRO A 37 15.32 -7.98 2.02
N ALA A 38 16.52 -8.54 1.83
CA ALA A 38 17.57 -8.52 2.85
C ALA A 38 18.22 -7.14 3.00
N GLY A 39 18.42 -6.42 1.90
CA GLY A 39 18.88 -5.03 1.93
C GLY A 39 17.86 -4.13 2.60
N ALA A 40 16.59 -4.21 2.18
CA ALA A 40 15.50 -3.45 2.75
C ALA A 40 15.32 -3.72 4.26
N ALA A 41 15.51 -4.97 4.72
CA ALA A 41 15.44 -5.32 6.13
C ALA A 41 16.55 -4.65 6.97
N LYS A 42 17.76 -4.54 6.43
CA LYS A 42 18.87 -3.83 7.10
C LYS A 42 18.57 -2.34 7.24
N ASP A 43 18.06 -1.72 6.17
CA ASP A 43 17.72 -0.30 6.21
C ASP A 43 16.52 -0.01 7.13
N PHE A 44 15.53 -0.91 7.15
CA PHE A 44 14.44 -0.85 8.11
C PHE A 44 14.92 -0.94 9.56
N ALA A 45 15.82 -1.86 9.89
CA ALA A 45 16.35 -1.98 11.26
C ALA A 45 17.18 -0.77 11.71
N LYS A 46 17.81 -0.05 10.77
CA LYS A 46 18.45 1.25 11.05
C LYS A 46 17.43 2.33 11.38
N ALA A 47 16.34 2.41 10.60
CA ALA A 47 15.29 3.40 10.77
C ALA A 47 14.37 3.13 11.96
N ALA A 48 14.20 1.86 12.34
CA ALA A 48 13.39 1.40 13.46
C ALA A 48 14.24 0.58 14.44
N PRO A 49 14.98 1.23 15.38
CA PRO A 49 15.99 0.58 16.22
C PRO A 49 15.49 -0.59 17.07
N MET A 50 14.18 -0.69 17.34
CA MET A 50 13.57 -1.84 18.01
C MET A 50 13.73 -3.17 17.26
N TRP A 51 14.06 -3.11 15.97
CA TRP A 51 14.32 -4.26 15.10
C TRP A 51 15.81 -4.55 14.87
N LYS A 52 16.70 -3.76 15.48
CA LYS A 52 18.15 -3.99 15.42
C LYS A 52 18.49 -5.38 15.99
N GLY A 53 19.29 -6.14 15.27
CA GLY A 53 19.63 -7.53 15.62
C GLY A 53 18.53 -8.55 15.26
N LYS A 54 17.41 -8.12 14.68
CA LYS A 54 16.29 -8.98 14.21
C LYS A 54 16.16 -8.96 12.69
N GLU A 55 17.19 -8.54 11.96
CA GLU A 55 17.17 -8.36 10.51
C GLU A 55 16.84 -9.65 9.77
N GLY A 56 17.24 -10.81 10.31
CA GLY A 56 16.88 -12.13 9.75
C GLY A 56 15.38 -12.38 9.75
N TYR A 57 14.68 -12.05 10.85
CA TYR A 57 13.23 -12.16 10.93
C TYR A 57 12.54 -11.17 9.98
N VAL A 58 12.99 -9.92 9.95
CA VAL A 58 12.44 -8.90 9.04
C VAL A 58 12.64 -9.33 7.57
N THR A 59 13.80 -9.89 7.23
CA THR A 59 14.07 -10.44 5.89
C THR A 59 13.08 -11.53 5.52
N ALA A 60 12.76 -12.46 6.44
CA ALA A 60 11.78 -13.51 6.19
C ALA A 60 10.37 -12.94 5.92
N VAL A 61 9.96 -11.93 6.69
CA VAL A 61 8.67 -11.24 6.49
C VAL A 61 8.64 -10.48 5.15
N PHE A 62 9.73 -9.81 4.79
CA PHE A 62 9.84 -9.07 3.53
C PHE A 62 9.81 -10.01 2.32
N LYS A 63 10.48 -11.17 2.40
CA LYS A 63 10.36 -12.24 1.39
C LYS A 63 8.92 -12.74 1.26
N TYR A 64 8.25 -13.00 2.38
CA TYR A 64 6.84 -13.41 2.37
C TYR A 64 5.96 -12.39 1.62
N PHE A 65 6.15 -11.09 1.85
CA PHE A 65 5.40 -10.07 1.11
C PHE A 65 5.75 -10.04 -0.39
N ALA A 66 7.04 -10.11 -0.72
CA ALA A 66 7.52 -10.13 -2.09
C ALA A 66 7.01 -11.34 -2.88
N GLU A 67 6.79 -12.48 -2.23
CA GLU A 67 6.33 -13.72 -2.86
C GLU A 67 4.81 -13.88 -2.91
N LEU A 68 4.09 -13.43 -1.86
CA LEU A 68 2.68 -13.80 -1.68
C LEU A 68 1.71 -12.61 -1.68
N VAL A 69 2.19 -11.37 -1.57
CA VAL A 69 1.31 -10.20 -1.44
C VAL A 69 1.47 -9.23 -2.61
N TYR A 70 2.71 -8.93 -2.99
CA TYR A 70 3.01 -7.92 -4.01
C TYR A 70 2.97 -8.37 -5.48
N PRO A 71 3.17 -9.66 -5.84
CA PRO A 71 3.16 -10.09 -7.23
C PRO A 71 1.83 -9.88 -7.96
N GLY A 72 1.90 -9.78 -9.29
CA GLY A 72 0.74 -9.75 -10.18
C GLY A 72 0.05 -8.39 -10.36
N GLN A 73 0.61 -7.31 -9.80
CA GLN A 73 0.12 -5.95 -10.03
C GLN A 73 0.56 -5.44 -11.41
N LYS A 74 -0.38 -4.97 -12.22
CA LYS A 74 -0.08 -4.34 -13.53
C LYS A 74 0.62 -3.00 -13.34
N VAL A 75 0.14 -2.22 -12.40
CA VAL A 75 0.75 -0.97 -11.95
C VAL A 75 0.95 -1.08 -10.44
N LEU A 76 2.18 -0.87 -9.97
CA LEU A 76 2.50 -0.98 -8.55
C LEU A 76 1.68 0.05 -7.74
N GLY A 77 1.00 -0.43 -6.70
CA GLY A 77 0.15 0.40 -5.85
C GLY A 77 -1.25 0.67 -6.39
N GLU A 78 -1.63 0.06 -7.51
CA GLU A 78 -2.97 0.20 -8.08
C GLU A 78 -4.04 -0.40 -7.17
N ILE A 79 -5.03 0.42 -6.82
CA ILE A 79 -6.28 -0.08 -6.25
C ILE A 79 -7.17 -0.54 -7.41
N ASN A 80 -7.50 -1.82 -7.42
CA ASN A 80 -8.40 -2.40 -8.41
C ASN A 80 -9.85 -2.05 -8.09
N GLU A 81 -10.43 -1.16 -8.88
CA GLU A 81 -11.80 -0.64 -8.69
C GLU A 81 -12.86 -1.75 -8.69
N GLN A 82 -12.75 -2.73 -9.61
CA GLN A 82 -13.72 -3.82 -9.71
C GLN A 82 -13.69 -4.73 -8.47
N ARG A 83 -12.51 -4.98 -7.91
CA ARG A 83 -12.35 -5.74 -6.67
C ARG A 83 -12.93 -4.96 -5.49
N LEU A 84 -12.69 -3.65 -5.43
CA LEU A 84 -13.25 -2.79 -4.39
C LEU A 84 -14.78 -2.72 -4.47
N ALA A 85 -15.34 -2.64 -5.68
CA ALA A 85 -16.78 -2.69 -5.91
C ALA A 85 -17.41 -3.96 -5.36
N LYS A 86 -16.84 -5.12 -5.70
CA LYS A 86 -17.29 -6.44 -5.20
C LYS A 86 -17.18 -6.54 -3.67
N LEU A 87 -16.12 -5.99 -3.09
CA LEU A 87 -15.93 -5.96 -1.64
C LEU A 87 -17.03 -5.13 -0.95
N GLN A 88 -17.33 -3.95 -1.49
CA GLN A 88 -18.40 -3.10 -0.96
C GLN A 88 -19.76 -3.80 -1.08
N ASP A 89 -20.05 -4.46 -2.20
CA ASP A 89 -21.28 -5.22 -2.40
C ASP A 89 -21.43 -6.33 -1.35
N PHE A 90 -20.35 -7.07 -1.11
CA PHE A 90 -20.29 -8.06 -0.05
C PHE A 90 -20.54 -7.43 1.33
N TYR A 91 -19.90 -6.31 1.67
CA TYR A 91 -20.10 -5.66 2.98
C TYR A 91 -21.53 -5.17 3.20
N VAL A 92 -22.21 -4.68 2.16
CA VAL A 92 -23.63 -4.32 2.26
C VAL A 92 -24.49 -5.57 2.47
N ALA A 93 -24.26 -6.63 1.68
CA ALA A 93 -25.02 -7.86 1.78
C ALA A 93 -24.86 -8.55 3.16
N GLN A 94 -23.70 -8.43 3.79
CA GLN A 94 -23.42 -8.96 5.12
C GLN A 94 -23.83 -8.02 6.26
N GLY A 95 -24.39 -6.84 5.96
CA GLY A 95 -24.77 -5.86 6.98
C GLY A 95 -23.58 -5.22 7.73
N ILE A 96 -22.36 -5.38 7.22
CA ILE A 96 -21.14 -4.76 7.79
C ILE A 96 -21.18 -3.25 7.58
N VAL A 97 -21.66 -2.80 6.41
CA VAL A 97 -21.94 -1.39 6.11
C VAL A 97 -23.39 -1.21 5.70
N ARG A 98 -23.97 -0.07 6.07
CA ARG A 98 -25.41 0.20 5.88
C ARG A 98 -25.81 0.40 4.42
N LYS A 99 -24.91 0.98 3.61
CA LYS A 99 -25.17 1.33 2.20
C LYS A 99 -23.87 1.45 1.42
N LYS A 100 -23.98 1.41 0.10
CA LYS A 100 -22.88 1.73 -0.80
C LYS A 100 -22.59 3.23 -0.78
N VAL A 101 -21.33 3.59 -1.01
CA VAL A 101 -20.85 4.93 -1.33
C VAL A 101 -20.16 4.93 -2.69
N PRO A 102 -20.08 6.08 -3.38
CA PRO A 102 -19.36 6.17 -4.65
C PRO A 102 -17.89 5.75 -4.48
N LEU A 103 -17.40 4.86 -5.35
CA LEU A 103 -16.03 4.33 -5.22
C LEU A 103 -14.94 5.40 -5.35
N LYS A 104 -15.21 6.44 -6.16
CA LYS A 104 -14.33 7.61 -6.30
C LYS A 104 -14.13 8.41 -5.01
N ASP A 105 -15.03 8.24 -4.03
CA ASP A 105 -14.92 8.86 -2.70
C ASP A 105 -14.12 7.97 -1.73
N LEU A 106 -13.78 6.74 -2.13
CA LEU A 106 -13.05 5.77 -1.31
C LEU A 106 -11.56 5.68 -1.66
N PHE A 107 -11.17 5.99 -2.90
CA PHE A 107 -9.78 5.90 -3.34
C PHE A 107 -9.49 6.76 -4.57
N THR A 108 -8.20 6.93 -4.86
CA THR A 108 -7.72 7.52 -6.11
C THR A 108 -6.41 6.88 -6.57
N ASN A 109 -6.29 6.58 -7.86
CA ASN A 109 -5.07 6.09 -8.49
C ASN A 109 -4.28 7.21 -9.20
N GLN A 110 -4.62 8.49 -9.02
CA GLN A 110 -4.01 9.59 -9.77
C GLN A 110 -2.51 9.86 -9.45
N PHE A 111 -1.99 9.21 -8.41
CA PHE A 111 -0.64 9.43 -7.87
C PHE A 111 0.34 8.27 -8.12
N ILE A 112 -0.07 7.22 -8.84
CA ILE A 112 0.78 6.07 -9.17
C ILE A 112 1.18 6.06 -10.66
N GLY A 113 2.12 5.20 -11.05
CA GLY A 113 2.42 4.89 -12.46
C GLY A 113 3.09 6.00 -13.27
N LYS A 114 3.82 6.91 -12.61
CA LYS A 114 4.62 7.96 -13.25
C LYS A 114 6.09 7.77 -13.00
#